data_AF-A0A1W9WTQ7-F1
#
_entry.id   AF-A0A1W9WTQ7-F1
#
_cell.length_a   1.000
_cell.length_b   1.000
_cell.length_c   1.000
_cell.angle_alpha   90.00
_cell.angle_beta   90.00
_cell.angle_gamma   90.00
#
_symmetry.space_group_name_H-M   'P 1'
#
loop_
_entity.id
_entity.type
_entity.pdbx_description
1 polymer ?
#
loop_
_entity_poly.entity_id
_entity_poly.type
_entity_poly.pdbx_seq_one_letter_code
_entity_poly.pdbx_strand_id
1 'polypeptide(L)'
;MSLTPLYQTLLPEAVHQLIKDAEILYIVPTGPLYGLPFGALVSAYKARREIHYLIEDYAISYLSSASLLKILRDAERKTQPPEPFLAFADPEYPPCEIDDEKGAETVAQRRTKSNLKWINGGCFNRIKALYLGPKASRSSVFALNEQQQLDDYRYVMFSVPAVIPYRVNQIEQPALILSNPLTEGYLTMADVFALTLNADLVNLSAGNSGCAGDSCSENVRGEGIMGLTRAFMYAGTSRVAVTLWSVDLYSAKDLSVGLFTHLKANHHQNMAHALREIKLKMIQGKASRRQYANPYHWAAFVVYGDGQ
;
A
#
# COMPACT_ATOMS: atom_id res chain seq x y z
N MET A 1 1.09 -30.33 1.58
CA MET A 1 1.09 -29.77 2.96
C MET A 1 -0.21 -28.99 3.12
N SER A 2 -1.08 -29.37 4.06
CA SER A 2 -2.26 -28.55 4.40
C SER A 2 -1.77 -27.19 4.91
N LEU A 3 -2.40 -26.07 4.51
CA LEU A 3 -2.05 -24.72 4.97
C LEU A 3 -2.75 -24.36 6.30
N THR A 4 -3.70 -25.19 6.74
CA THR A 4 -4.40 -25.08 8.03
C THR A 4 -3.51 -25.12 9.28
N PRO A 5 -2.35 -25.84 9.34
CA PRO A 5 -1.51 -25.89 10.53
C PRO A 5 -0.97 -24.52 10.97
N LEU A 6 -0.63 -23.64 10.02
CA LEU A 6 -0.17 -22.28 10.35
C LEU A 6 -1.31 -21.45 10.94
N TYR A 7 -2.51 -21.53 10.36
CA TYR A 7 -3.71 -20.87 10.89
C TYR A 7 -3.98 -21.30 12.34
N GLN A 8 -4.04 -22.61 12.60
CA GLN A 8 -4.29 -23.15 13.95
C GLN A 8 -3.19 -22.80 14.96
N THR A 9 -1.95 -22.62 14.51
CA THR A 9 -0.83 -22.20 15.36
C THR A 9 -0.95 -20.73 15.76
N LEU A 10 -1.32 -19.86 14.81
CA LEU A 10 -1.43 -18.41 15.05
C LEU A 10 -2.76 -18.02 15.71
N LEU A 11 -3.83 -18.75 15.42
CA LEU A 11 -5.19 -18.54 15.90
C LEU A 11 -5.70 -19.87 16.47
N PRO A 12 -5.24 -20.26 17.67
CA PRO A 12 -5.73 -21.46 18.33
C PRO A 12 -7.18 -21.27 18.80
N GLU A 13 -7.87 -22.36 19.13
CA GLU A 13 -9.29 -22.34 19.50
C GLU A 13 -9.65 -21.38 20.63
N ALA A 14 -8.74 -21.21 21.60
CA ALA A 14 -8.91 -20.22 22.67
C ALA A 14 -9.04 -18.78 22.13
N VAL A 15 -8.33 -18.45 21.04
CA VAL A 15 -8.43 -17.14 20.38
C VAL A 15 -9.71 -17.04 19.55
N HIS A 16 -10.13 -18.12 18.86
CA HIS A 16 -11.39 -18.11 18.09
C HIS A 16 -12.59 -17.69 18.93
N GLN A 17 -12.69 -18.19 20.16
CA GLN A 17 -13.79 -17.84 21.06
C GLN A 17 -13.79 -16.35 21.45
N LEU A 18 -12.61 -15.71 21.51
CA LEU A 18 -12.46 -14.30 21.83
C LEU A 18 -12.78 -13.38 20.65
N ILE A 19 -12.59 -13.85 19.42
CA ILE A 19 -12.73 -13.03 18.22
C ILE A 19 -14.04 -13.25 17.47
N LYS A 20 -14.86 -14.23 17.84
CA LYS A 20 -16.06 -14.65 17.09
C LYS A 20 -17.07 -13.53 16.76
N ASP A 21 -17.17 -12.52 17.64
CA ASP A 21 -18.09 -11.39 17.50
C ASP A 21 -17.39 -10.12 17.00
N ALA A 22 -16.08 -10.20 16.70
CA ALA A 22 -15.31 -9.07 16.21
C ALA A 22 -15.63 -8.78 14.75
N GLU A 23 -15.73 -7.50 14.39
CA GLU A 23 -15.82 -7.08 12.98
C GLU A 23 -14.43 -6.85 12.37
N ILE A 24 -13.50 -6.32 13.18
CA ILE A 24 -12.14 -5.94 12.80
C ILE A 24 -11.14 -6.66 13.71
N LEU A 25 -10.20 -7.39 13.12
CA LEU A 25 -9.02 -7.92 13.80
C LEU A 25 -7.85 -6.95 13.64
N TYR A 26 -7.32 -6.50 14.78
CA TYR A 26 -6.06 -5.77 14.83
C TYR A 26 -4.91 -6.74 15.07
N ILE A 27 -4.00 -6.83 14.10
CA ILE A 27 -2.85 -7.72 14.15
C ILE A 27 -1.60 -6.91 14.51
N VAL A 28 -0.88 -7.33 15.54
CA VAL A 28 0.44 -6.77 15.91
C VAL A 28 1.51 -7.79 15.56
N PRO A 29 2.03 -7.81 14.31
CA PRO A 29 3.06 -8.77 13.92
C PRO A 29 4.42 -8.44 14.53
N THR A 30 5.24 -9.47 14.70
CA THR A 30 6.64 -9.36 15.17
C THR A 30 7.56 -10.24 14.33
N GLY A 31 8.77 -9.75 14.05
CA GLY A 31 9.81 -10.50 13.33
C GLY A 31 9.32 -11.01 11.96
N PRO A 32 9.47 -12.31 11.64
CA PRO A 32 9.07 -12.87 10.34
C PRO A 32 7.59 -12.65 9.99
N LEU A 33 6.72 -12.44 10.98
CA LEU A 33 5.29 -12.22 10.78
C LEU A 33 4.97 -10.88 10.11
N TYR A 34 5.92 -9.94 10.03
CA TYR A 34 5.74 -8.69 9.28
C TYR A 34 5.49 -8.92 7.78
N GLY A 35 6.01 -10.02 7.23
CA GLY A 35 5.77 -10.41 5.84
C GLY A 35 4.53 -11.28 5.64
N LEU A 36 3.82 -11.67 6.71
CA LEU A 36 2.71 -12.60 6.62
C LEU A 36 1.38 -11.86 6.37
N PRO A 37 0.68 -12.11 5.25
CA PRO A 37 -0.66 -11.59 5.02
C PRO A 37 -1.69 -12.40 5.82
N PHE A 38 -2.00 -11.99 7.06
CA PHE A 38 -2.95 -12.71 7.93
C PHE A 38 -4.32 -12.94 7.27
N GLY A 39 -4.78 -12.01 6.43
CA GLY A 39 -6.04 -12.17 5.69
C GLY A 39 -6.07 -13.31 4.68
N ALA A 40 -4.90 -13.83 4.27
CA ALA A 40 -4.79 -14.99 3.38
C ALA A 40 -4.53 -16.30 4.13
N LEU A 41 -4.57 -16.30 5.46
CA LEU A 41 -4.56 -17.55 6.22
C LEU A 41 -5.82 -18.36 5.88
N VAL A 42 -5.63 -19.65 5.63
CA VAL A 42 -6.71 -20.58 5.31
C VAL A 42 -7.38 -21.01 6.62
N SER A 43 -8.55 -20.44 6.92
CA SER A 43 -9.33 -20.75 8.12
C SER A 43 -10.11 -22.05 7.97
N ALA A 44 -10.57 -22.37 6.75
CA ALA A 44 -11.25 -23.63 6.46
C ALA A 44 -11.15 -24.03 4.98
N TYR A 45 -11.50 -25.28 4.69
CA TYR A 45 -11.82 -25.73 3.34
C TYR A 45 -13.33 -25.96 3.25
N LYS A 46 -13.99 -25.24 2.34
CA LYS A 46 -15.41 -25.44 2.01
C LYS A 46 -15.61 -26.72 1.20
N ALA A 47 -16.87 -27.10 0.98
CA ALA A 47 -17.23 -28.18 0.07
C ALA A 47 -16.56 -27.99 -1.30
N ARG A 48 -16.17 -29.09 -1.96
CA ARG A 48 -15.44 -29.08 -3.26
C ARG A 48 -14.02 -28.48 -3.23
N ARG A 49 -13.36 -28.44 -2.07
CA ARG A 49 -11.98 -27.92 -1.89
C ARG A 49 -11.83 -26.42 -2.16
N GLU A 50 -12.92 -25.66 -2.09
CA GLU A 50 -12.84 -24.20 -2.09
C GLU A 50 -12.16 -23.72 -0.80
N ILE A 51 -11.25 -22.78 -0.92
CA ILE A 51 -10.47 -22.25 0.21
C ILE A 51 -11.29 -21.12 0.86
N HIS A 52 -11.42 -21.15 2.18
CA HIS A 52 -11.96 -20.05 2.98
C HIS A 52 -10.82 -19.33 3.68
N TYR A 53 -10.68 -18.04 3.42
CA TYR A 53 -9.61 -17.20 3.96
C TYR A 53 -10.11 -16.39 5.16
N LEU A 54 -9.22 -16.07 6.11
CA LEU A 54 -9.57 -15.28 7.30
C LEU A 54 -10.20 -13.91 6.97
N ILE A 55 -9.80 -13.28 5.86
CA ILE A 55 -10.39 -12.00 5.42
C ILE A 55 -11.88 -12.12 5.04
N GLU A 56 -12.37 -13.34 4.76
CA GLU A 56 -13.79 -13.59 4.51
C GLU A 56 -14.61 -13.53 5.81
N ASP A 57 -14.00 -13.73 6.97
CA ASP A 57 -14.67 -13.67 8.27
C ASP A 57 -14.54 -12.26 8.88
N TYR A 58 -13.34 -11.67 8.82
CA TYR A 58 -13.03 -10.42 9.51
C TYR A 58 -12.41 -9.37 8.60
N ALA A 59 -12.68 -8.10 8.86
CA ALA A 59 -11.83 -7.02 8.38
C ALA A 59 -10.50 -7.04 9.17
N ILE A 60 -9.39 -6.66 8.54
CA ILE A 60 -8.06 -6.77 9.15
C ILE A 60 -7.32 -5.44 9.02
N SER A 61 -6.75 -4.97 10.14
CA SER A 61 -5.83 -3.85 10.20
C SER A 61 -4.59 -4.23 11.00
N TYR A 62 -3.45 -3.67 10.65
CA TYR A 62 -2.18 -3.98 11.30
C TYR A 62 -1.76 -2.83 12.22
N LEU A 63 -1.07 -3.15 13.30
CA LEU A 63 -0.53 -2.17 14.24
C LEU A 63 0.92 -2.48 14.55
N SER A 64 1.71 -1.44 14.83
CA SER A 64 3.07 -1.61 15.35
C SER A 64 3.07 -1.94 16.85
N SER A 65 2.02 -1.54 17.58
CA SER A 65 1.77 -1.89 18.97
C SER A 65 0.28 -1.75 19.30
N ALA A 66 -0.21 -2.49 20.29
CA ALA A 66 -1.60 -2.36 20.75
C ALA A 66 -1.88 -0.98 21.37
N SER A 67 -0.91 -0.43 22.12
CA SER A 67 -1.04 0.88 22.77
C SER A 67 -1.20 2.03 21.79
N LEU A 68 -0.65 1.91 20.57
CA LEU A 68 -0.79 2.91 19.52
C LEU A 68 -2.27 3.13 19.12
N LEU A 69 -3.12 2.10 19.23
CA LEU A 69 -4.53 2.24 18.85
C LEU A 69 -5.25 3.30 19.69
N LYS A 70 -4.97 3.34 21.00
CA LYS A 70 -5.54 4.36 21.88
C LYS A 70 -5.04 5.76 21.49
N ILE A 71 -3.75 5.90 21.23
CA ILE A 71 -3.14 7.16 20.81
C ILE A 71 -3.78 7.66 19.50
N LEU A 72 -3.96 6.77 18.51
CA LEU A 72 -4.58 7.12 17.22
C LEU A 72 -6.05 7.55 17.36
N ARG A 73 -6.78 6.99 18.31
CA ARG A 73 -8.20 7.33 18.57
C ARG A 73 -8.38 8.58 19.40
N ASP A 74 -7.48 8.80 20.36
CA ASP A 74 -7.48 9.97 21.25
C ASP A 74 -6.88 11.21 20.56
N ALA A 75 -6.07 11.02 19.52
CA ALA A 75 -5.55 12.12 18.72
C ALA A 75 -6.72 12.92 18.13
N GLU A 76 -6.86 14.18 18.57
CA GLU A 76 -7.79 15.12 17.95
C GLU A 76 -7.46 15.20 16.46
N ARG A 77 -8.41 14.79 15.62
CA ARG A 77 -8.27 15.01 14.18
C ARG A 77 -8.19 16.50 13.98
N LYS A 78 -7.05 17.00 13.47
CA LYS A 78 -6.98 18.35 12.89
C LYS A 78 -8.16 18.50 11.91
N THR A 79 -8.60 19.73 11.68
CA THR A 79 -9.64 20.03 10.68
C THR A 79 -9.39 19.24 9.41
N GLN A 80 -10.44 18.59 8.88
CA GLN A 80 -10.30 17.74 7.70
C GLN A 80 -9.61 18.53 6.58
N PRO A 81 -8.55 17.99 5.96
CA PRO A 81 -7.84 18.72 4.94
C PRO A 81 -8.75 19.11 3.77
N PRO A 82 -8.59 20.32 3.22
CA PRO A 82 -9.49 20.86 2.20
C PRO A 82 -9.39 20.11 0.86
N GLU A 83 -8.21 19.58 0.54
CA GLU A 83 -7.97 18.89 -0.72
C GLU A 83 -8.10 17.37 -0.54
N PRO A 84 -8.84 16.69 -1.44
CA PRO A 84 -9.17 15.29 -1.24
C PRO A 84 -7.98 14.36 -1.44
N PHE A 85 -7.04 14.70 -2.34
CA PHE A 85 -6.07 13.73 -2.82
C PHE A 85 -4.83 14.37 -3.47
N LEU A 86 -3.65 13.85 -3.11
CA LEU A 86 -2.35 14.13 -3.72
C LEU A 86 -1.71 12.81 -4.17
N ALA A 87 -1.16 12.78 -5.38
CA ALA A 87 -0.42 11.61 -5.87
C ALA A 87 0.92 11.94 -6.50
N PHE A 88 1.92 11.12 -6.18
CA PHE A 88 3.20 10.99 -6.87
C PHE A 88 3.24 9.63 -7.54
N ALA A 89 3.36 9.61 -8.87
CA ALA A 89 3.33 8.36 -9.62
C ALA A 89 4.23 8.43 -10.84
N ASP A 90 4.62 7.26 -11.32
CA ASP A 90 5.39 7.12 -12.55
C ASP A 90 6.64 8.02 -12.63
N PRO A 91 7.57 7.88 -11.69
CA PRO A 91 8.83 8.63 -11.72
C PRO A 91 9.66 8.29 -12.96
N GLU A 92 10.41 9.28 -13.41
CA GLU A 92 11.36 9.16 -14.51
C GLU A 92 12.69 8.61 -13.99
N TYR A 93 13.12 7.49 -14.57
CA TYR A 93 14.39 6.85 -14.29
C TYR A 93 15.32 6.99 -15.48
N PRO A 94 16.64 7.12 -15.26
CA PRO A 94 17.59 7.00 -16.34
C PRO A 94 17.38 5.65 -17.05
N PRO A 95 17.53 5.58 -18.38
CA PRO A 95 17.43 4.33 -19.10
C PRO A 95 18.44 3.34 -18.51
N CYS A 96 17.99 2.14 -18.15
CA CYS A 96 18.90 1.05 -17.83
C CYS A 96 19.74 0.78 -19.08
N GLU A 97 21.06 0.66 -18.94
CA GLU A 97 21.91 0.11 -19.99
C GLU A 97 21.53 -1.36 -20.20
N ILE A 98 20.48 -1.60 -20.97
CA ILE A 98 20.14 -2.90 -21.52
C ILE A 98 19.98 -2.63 -23.02
N ASP A 99 20.92 -3.16 -23.79
CA ASP A 99 20.94 -3.09 -25.25
C ASP A 99 19.59 -3.48 -25.87
N ASP A 100 19.21 -2.68 -26.85
CA ASP A 100 18.29 -2.90 -27.98
C ASP A 100 17.04 -3.78 -27.78
N GLU A 101 15.87 -3.18 -28.02
CA GLU A 101 15.17 -3.41 -29.31
C GLU A 101 13.98 -2.45 -29.53
N LYS A 102 14.05 -1.74 -30.66
CA LYS A 102 12.96 -1.41 -31.60
C LYS A 102 11.60 -0.98 -31.03
N GLY A 103 11.35 0.33 -31.06
CA GLY A 103 10.07 0.92 -31.50
C GLY A 103 8.79 0.63 -30.69
N ALA A 104 8.86 -0.12 -29.59
CA ALA A 104 7.73 -0.35 -28.69
C ALA A 104 7.72 0.72 -27.58
N GLU A 105 6.52 1.19 -27.19
CA GLU A 105 6.35 2.01 -25.98
C GLU A 105 7.15 1.37 -24.82
N THR A 106 8.08 2.13 -24.22
CA THR A 106 8.93 1.63 -23.14
C THR A 106 8.08 1.20 -21.94
N VAL A 107 8.60 0.31 -21.09
CA VAL A 107 7.90 -0.12 -19.86
C VAL A 107 7.52 1.10 -19.01
N ALA A 108 8.38 2.13 -18.96
CA ALA A 108 8.10 3.41 -18.33
C ALA A 108 6.91 4.13 -18.99
N GLN A 109 6.90 4.30 -20.32
CA GLN A 109 5.77 4.93 -21.03
C GLN A 109 4.44 4.18 -20.84
N ARG A 110 4.47 2.85 -20.77
CA ARG A 110 3.29 2.03 -20.44
C ARG A 110 2.82 2.25 -19.01
N ARG A 111 3.74 2.42 -18.05
CA ARG A 111 3.42 2.83 -16.66
C ARG A 111 2.78 4.21 -16.66
N THR A 112 3.36 5.21 -17.32
CA THR A 112 2.80 6.57 -17.43
C THR A 112 1.38 6.59 -17.94
N LYS A 113 1.14 5.94 -19.09
CA LYS A 113 -0.15 5.97 -19.78
C LYS A 113 -1.23 5.21 -19.01
N SER A 114 -0.85 4.06 -18.44
CA SER A 114 -1.72 3.33 -17.52
C SER A 114 -2.01 4.17 -16.28
N ASN A 115 -0.98 4.86 -15.79
CA ASN A 115 -1.04 5.67 -14.58
C ASN A 115 -1.81 6.99 -14.76
N LEU A 116 -1.92 7.50 -15.98
CA LEU A 116 -2.75 8.66 -16.28
C LEU A 116 -4.22 8.26 -16.44
N LYS A 117 -4.47 7.15 -17.15
CA LYS A 117 -5.83 6.72 -17.50
C LYS A 117 -6.69 6.35 -16.27
N TRP A 118 -6.12 5.69 -15.26
CA TRP A 118 -6.83 5.35 -14.02
C TRP A 118 -7.00 6.53 -13.04
N ILE A 119 -6.02 7.42 -12.91
CA ILE A 119 -6.08 8.59 -12.04
C ILE A 119 -7.07 9.62 -12.61
N ASN A 120 -7.05 9.84 -13.93
CA ASN A 120 -7.99 10.75 -14.60
C ASN A 120 -9.33 10.12 -15.00
N GLY A 121 -9.46 8.79 -14.94
CA GLY A 121 -10.68 8.06 -15.31
C GLY A 121 -11.37 7.30 -14.17
N GLY A 122 -10.79 7.31 -12.96
CA GLY A 122 -11.33 6.66 -11.76
C GLY A 122 -12.15 7.61 -10.87
N CYS A 123 -12.26 7.32 -9.57
CA CYS A 123 -12.94 8.18 -8.58
C CYS A 123 -12.33 9.59 -8.39
N PHE A 124 -11.28 9.87 -9.17
CA PHE A 124 -10.27 10.88 -9.02
C PHE A 124 -10.28 11.93 -10.15
N ASN A 125 -11.37 12.02 -10.93
CA ASN A 125 -11.57 12.97 -12.04
C ASN A 125 -11.40 14.47 -11.67
N ARG A 126 -11.06 14.80 -10.42
CA ARG A 126 -10.76 16.14 -9.90
C ARG A 126 -9.50 16.17 -9.02
N ILE A 127 -8.48 15.34 -9.30
CA ILE A 127 -7.19 15.51 -8.61
C ILE A 127 -6.57 16.81 -9.11
N LYS A 128 -6.52 17.82 -8.23
CA LYS A 128 -5.81 19.07 -8.48
C LYS A 128 -4.29 18.87 -8.47
N ALA A 129 -3.80 17.91 -7.67
CA ALA A 129 -2.38 17.71 -7.42
C ALA A 129 -1.91 16.31 -7.81
N LEU A 130 -1.42 16.20 -9.04
CA LEU A 130 -0.86 14.99 -9.61
C LEU A 130 0.56 15.28 -10.11
N TYR A 131 1.54 14.68 -9.46
CA TYR A 131 2.97 14.78 -9.79
C TYR A 131 3.38 13.51 -10.54
N LEU A 132 3.78 13.67 -11.80
CA LEU A 132 4.14 12.58 -12.72
C LEU A 132 5.49 12.79 -13.37
N GLY A 133 6.12 11.70 -13.79
CA GLY A 133 7.39 11.74 -14.50
C GLY A 133 8.40 12.54 -13.69
N PRO A 134 9.12 13.50 -14.28
CA PRO A 134 10.14 14.28 -13.57
C PRO A 134 9.60 15.09 -12.38
N LYS A 135 8.29 15.39 -12.33
CA LYS A 135 7.65 16.05 -11.17
C LYS A 135 7.40 15.10 -10.00
N ALA A 136 7.36 13.79 -10.21
CA ALA A 136 7.29 12.81 -9.13
C ALA A 136 8.67 12.66 -8.45
N SER A 137 9.20 13.77 -7.91
CA SER A 137 10.56 13.91 -7.40
C SER A 137 10.57 14.25 -5.91
N ARG A 138 11.67 13.90 -5.22
CA ARG A 138 11.90 14.25 -3.81
C ARG A 138 11.76 15.75 -3.58
N SER A 139 12.36 16.57 -4.44
CA SER A 139 12.31 18.02 -4.34
C SER A 139 10.88 18.57 -4.43
N SER A 140 9.97 17.93 -5.18
CA SER A 140 8.56 18.32 -5.23
C SER A 140 7.82 18.01 -3.93
N VAL A 141 8.14 16.88 -3.29
CA VAL A 141 7.60 16.52 -1.96
C VAL A 141 8.04 17.56 -0.92
N PHE A 142 9.34 17.90 -0.89
CA PHE A 142 9.88 18.89 0.04
C PHE A 142 9.34 20.30 -0.24
N ALA A 143 9.21 20.70 -1.50
CA ALA A 143 8.63 22.00 -1.84
C ALA A 143 7.21 22.16 -1.31
N LEU A 144 6.36 21.12 -1.41
CA LEU A 144 5.01 21.13 -0.82
C LEU A 144 5.05 21.18 0.71
N ASN A 145 5.99 20.48 1.33
CA ASN A 145 6.17 20.46 2.78
C ASN A 145 6.61 21.84 3.31
N GLU A 146 7.61 22.46 2.68
CA GLU A 146 8.13 23.79 3.01
C GLU A 146 7.07 24.89 2.82
N GLN A 147 6.20 24.73 1.83
CA GLN A 147 5.08 25.64 1.57
C GLN A 147 3.85 25.38 2.45
N GLN A 148 3.89 24.40 3.36
CA GLN A 148 2.74 23.99 4.19
C GLN A 148 1.51 23.65 3.35
N GLN A 149 1.73 22.96 2.23
CA GLN A 149 0.68 22.48 1.34
C GLN A 149 0.51 20.97 1.45
N LEU A 150 1.46 20.25 2.04
CA LEU A 150 1.41 18.79 2.13
C LEU A 150 0.33 18.31 3.13
N ASP A 151 0.02 19.12 4.14
CA ASP A 151 -1.03 18.89 5.13
C ASP A 151 -2.43 19.32 4.67
N ASP A 152 -2.55 19.95 3.49
CA ASP A 152 -3.84 20.26 2.87
C ASP A 152 -4.52 19.04 2.23
N TYR A 153 -3.84 17.89 2.15
CA TYR A 153 -4.35 16.70 1.47
C TYR A 153 -4.78 15.59 2.43
N ARG A 154 -6.05 15.19 2.29
CA ARG A 154 -6.65 14.11 3.07
C ARG A 154 -6.05 12.74 2.77
N TYR A 155 -5.70 12.49 1.52
CA TYR A 155 -5.10 11.25 1.07
C TYR A 155 -3.85 11.54 0.25
N VAL A 156 -2.76 10.86 0.58
CA VAL A 156 -1.49 10.98 -0.16
C VAL A 156 -1.13 9.62 -0.71
N MET A 157 -0.79 9.54 -2.00
CA MET A 157 -0.43 8.29 -2.66
C MET A 157 0.94 8.38 -3.31
N PHE A 158 1.79 7.42 -3.00
CA PHE A 158 3.05 7.17 -3.67
C PHE A 158 2.93 5.87 -4.46
N SER A 159 2.78 5.98 -5.77
CA SER A 159 2.73 4.84 -6.70
C SER A 159 4.11 4.62 -7.32
N VAL A 160 5.08 4.34 -6.46
CA VAL A 160 6.50 4.24 -6.83
C VAL A 160 7.15 3.02 -6.17
N PRO A 161 8.22 2.46 -6.77
CA PRO A 161 9.02 1.43 -6.14
C PRO A 161 9.62 1.89 -4.81
N ALA A 162 9.87 0.94 -3.92
CA ALA A 162 10.58 1.16 -2.65
C ALA A 162 11.81 0.26 -2.59
N VAL A 163 12.86 0.74 -1.93
CA VAL A 163 14.12 0.04 -1.71
C VAL A 163 14.38 -0.18 -0.22
N ILE A 164 14.99 -1.32 0.11
CA ILE A 164 15.44 -1.66 1.47
C ILE A 164 16.93 -1.35 1.62
N PRO A 165 17.37 -0.95 2.82
CA PRO A 165 18.77 -0.75 3.13
C PRO A 165 19.68 -1.93 2.74
N TYR A 166 20.92 -1.60 2.38
CA TYR A 166 22.00 -2.54 2.05
C TYR A 166 21.78 -3.41 0.80
N ARG A 167 20.75 -3.12 0.00
CA ARG A 167 20.50 -3.79 -1.31
C ARG A 167 20.99 -2.98 -2.50
N VAL A 168 21.04 -1.65 -2.36
CA VAL A 168 21.69 -0.72 -3.28
C VAL A 168 22.82 -0.05 -2.49
N ASN A 169 24.04 -0.06 -3.04
CA ASN A 169 25.19 0.60 -2.40
C ASN A 169 24.83 2.05 -2.05
N GLN A 170 25.18 2.50 -0.84
CA GLN A 170 24.93 3.86 -0.29
C GLN A 170 23.53 4.15 0.27
N ILE A 171 22.61 3.18 0.33
CA ILE A 171 21.31 3.36 1.01
C ILE A 171 21.30 2.60 2.35
N GLU A 172 21.40 3.36 3.45
CA GLU A 172 21.45 2.82 4.83
C GLU A 172 20.07 2.70 5.49
N GLN A 173 19.02 3.22 4.84
CA GLN A 173 17.65 3.22 5.37
C GLN A 173 16.61 3.00 4.27
N PRO A 174 15.39 2.53 4.60
CA PRO A 174 14.35 2.32 3.58
C PRO A 174 13.99 3.62 2.87
N ALA A 175 13.74 3.55 1.57
CA ALA A 175 13.41 4.74 0.77
C ALA A 175 12.40 4.44 -0.35
N LEU A 176 11.64 5.46 -0.74
CA LEU A 176 10.86 5.43 -1.98
C LEU A 176 11.71 5.95 -3.12
N ILE A 177 11.67 5.28 -4.27
CA ILE A 177 12.40 5.70 -5.47
C ILE A 177 11.52 6.64 -6.28
N LEU A 178 11.92 7.91 -6.31
CA LEU A 178 11.33 9.01 -7.05
C LEU A 178 12.23 9.38 -8.25
N SER A 179 11.79 10.34 -9.06
CA SER A 179 12.51 10.76 -10.26
C SER A 179 13.90 11.28 -9.94
N ASN A 180 14.83 11.08 -10.89
CA ASN A 180 16.25 11.44 -10.77
C ASN A 180 16.98 10.71 -9.61
N PRO A 181 16.92 9.37 -9.51
CA PRO A 181 17.50 8.60 -8.40
C PRO A 181 19.01 8.75 -8.25
N LEU A 182 19.72 9.14 -9.32
CA LEU A 182 21.18 9.31 -9.29
C LEU A 182 21.65 10.61 -8.61
N THR A 183 20.74 11.54 -8.31
CA THR A 183 21.08 12.82 -7.68
C THR A 183 20.26 13.08 -6.42
N GLU A 184 18.91 12.96 -6.49
CA GLU A 184 18.01 13.27 -5.37
C GLU A 184 16.80 12.31 -5.26
N GLY A 185 16.70 11.27 -6.08
CA GLY A 185 15.45 10.52 -6.24
C GLY A 185 15.17 9.47 -5.16
N TYR A 186 15.73 9.55 -3.95
CA TYR A 186 15.35 8.67 -2.85
C TYR A 186 14.68 9.47 -1.74
N LEU A 187 13.37 9.31 -1.57
CA LEU A 187 12.68 9.82 -0.38
C LEU A 187 12.91 8.83 0.76
N THR A 188 13.93 9.11 1.57
CA THR A 188 14.39 8.22 2.63
C THR A 188 13.47 8.24 3.85
N MET A 189 13.58 7.24 4.72
CA MET A 189 12.86 7.24 6.01
C MET A 189 13.13 8.51 6.83
N ALA A 190 14.38 8.98 6.90
CA ALA A 190 14.76 10.24 7.56
C ALA A 190 14.09 11.47 6.91
N ASP A 191 14.00 11.50 5.58
CA ASP A 191 13.27 12.56 4.87
C ASP A 191 11.80 12.58 5.27
N VAL A 192 11.17 11.39 5.33
CA VAL A 192 9.76 11.26 5.72
C VAL A 192 9.54 11.73 7.16
N PHE A 193 10.48 11.49 8.07
CA PHE A 193 10.40 12.00 9.45
C PHE A 193 10.41 13.54 9.53
N ALA A 194 10.94 14.23 8.52
CA ALA A 194 10.94 15.69 8.45
C ALA A 194 9.66 16.27 7.80
N LEU A 195 8.75 15.43 7.32
CA LEU A 195 7.49 15.87 6.72
C LEU A 195 6.45 16.19 7.79
N THR A 196 5.53 17.10 7.44
CA THR A 196 4.34 17.40 8.21
C THR A 196 3.10 17.09 7.37
N LEU A 197 2.27 16.18 7.88
CA LEU A 197 1.06 15.68 7.25
C LEU A 197 -0.16 15.90 8.17
N ASN A 198 -1.32 15.92 7.53
CA ASN A 198 -2.62 15.80 8.17
C ASN A 198 -3.50 14.81 7.39
N ALA A 199 -2.89 13.71 6.94
CA ALA A 199 -3.57 12.76 6.07
C ALA A 199 -4.35 11.70 6.86
N ASP A 200 -5.53 11.32 6.37
CA ASP A 200 -6.27 10.16 6.87
C ASP A 200 -5.57 8.84 6.46
N LEU A 201 -4.90 8.85 5.31
CA LEU A 201 -4.21 7.71 4.72
C LEU A 201 -3.06 8.15 3.80
N VAL A 202 -1.91 7.49 3.99
CA VAL A 202 -0.83 7.44 2.98
C VAL A 202 -0.85 6.07 2.30
N ASN A 203 -0.91 6.00 0.98
CA ASN A 203 -0.86 4.75 0.21
C ASN A 203 0.49 4.58 -0.49
N LEU A 204 1.28 3.60 -0.07
CA LEU A 204 2.54 3.19 -0.68
C LEU A 204 2.29 1.96 -1.56
N SER A 205 1.95 2.21 -2.82
CA SER A 205 1.57 1.15 -3.77
C SER A 205 2.69 0.87 -4.76
N ALA A 206 3.31 -0.32 -4.66
CA ALA A 206 4.26 -0.80 -5.67
C ALA A 206 3.57 -1.82 -6.61
N GLY A 207 3.44 -1.46 -7.89
CA GLY A 207 2.96 -2.35 -8.95
C GLY A 207 4.04 -2.55 -10.02
N ASN A 208 4.25 -3.78 -10.47
CA ASN A 208 5.11 -4.09 -11.61
C ASN A 208 4.28 -4.17 -12.89
N SER A 209 4.68 -3.41 -13.92
CA SER A 209 4.04 -3.34 -15.23
C SER A 209 4.69 -4.22 -16.30
N GLY A 210 5.52 -5.19 -15.90
CA GLY A 210 6.15 -6.12 -16.83
C GLY A 210 7.63 -5.87 -17.10
N CYS A 211 8.41 -5.42 -16.11
CA CYS A 211 9.84 -5.71 -16.16
C CYS A 211 10.01 -7.24 -16.11
N ALA A 212 10.68 -7.81 -17.10
CA ALA A 212 11.15 -9.19 -17.06
C ALA A 212 12.54 -9.22 -16.39
N GLY A 213 12.72 -10.10 -15.41
CA GLY A 213 14.00 -10.32 -14.72
C GLY A 213 14.04 -9.86 -13.27
N ASP A 214 15.12 -10.24 -12.58
CA ASP A 214 15.38 -9.98 -11.16
C ASP A 214 15.57 -8.49 -10.82
N SER A 215 15.68 -7.62 -11.84
CA SER A 215 15.94 -6.18 -11.71
C SER A 215 14.74 -5.31 -11.31
N CYS A 216 13.51 -5.85 -11.30
CA CYS A 216 12.31 -5.15 -10.83
C CYS A 216 11.42 -6.00 -9.90
N SER A 217 11.81 -7.24 -9.63
CA SER A 217 11.13 -8.16 -8.71
C SER A 217 11.88 -8.22 -7.40
N GLU A 218 12.00 -7.10 -6.73
CA GLU A 218 12.68 -7.07 -5.45
C GLU A 218 11.69 -7.24 -4.31
N ASN A 219 11.72 -8.44 -3.71
CA ASN A 219 11.00 -8.73 -2.48
C ASN A 219 11.46 -7.75 -1.40
N VAL A 220 10.55 -6.87 -1.02
CA VAL A 220 10.73 -5.93 0.08
C VAL A 220 10.41 -6.71 1.37
N ARG A 221 11.43 -7.23 2.05
CA ARG A 221 11.28 -7.87 3.38
C ARG A 221 10.62 -6.91 4.37
N GLY A 222 9.68 -7.44 5.16
CA GLY A 222 8.74 -6.67 5.98
C GLY A 222 9.34 -5.61 6.91
N GLU A 223 10.56 -5.79 7.42
CA GLU A 223 11.20 -4.81 8.32
C GLU A 223 11.49 -3.45 7.67
N GLY A 224 11.81 -3.41 6.37
CA GLY A 224 12.06 -2.14 5.66
C GLY A 224 10.78 -1.32 5.45
N ILE A 225 9.68 -1.98 5.09
CA ILE A 225 8.35 -1.34 4.94
C ILE A 225 7.85 -0.82 6.28
N MET A 226 8.15 -1.50 7.39
CA MET A 226 7.79 -1.04 8.71
C MET A 226 8.46 0.29 9.07
N GLY A 227 9.72 0.50 8.67
CA GLY A 227 10.43 1.77 8.87
C GLY A 227 9.69 2.94 8.20
N LEU A 228 9.39 2.82 6.91
CA LEU A 228 8.63 3.84 6.18
C LEU A 228 7.21 4.03 6.75
N THR A 229 6.52 2.94 7.09
CA THR A 229 5.19 3.00 7.71
C THR A 229 5.21 3.83 8.98
N ARG A 230 6.20 3.59 9.86
CA ARG A 230 6.35 4.37 11.10
C ARG A 230 6.72 5.82 10.82
N ALA A 231 7.59 6.08 9.85
CA ALA A 231 7.98 7.44 9.50
C ALA A 231 6.79 8.25 8.98
N PHE A 232 5.96 7.68 8.10
CA PHE A 232 4.74 8.37 7.63
C PHE A 232 3.74 8.60 8.76
N MET A 233 3.54 7.61 9.64
CA MET A 233 2.67 7.78 10.81
C MET A 233 3.17 8.90 11.72
N TYR A 234 4.49 8.98 11.95
CA TYR A 234 5.10 10.07 12.70
C TYR A 234 4.91 11.43 12.02
N ALA A 235 5.04 11.48 10.69
CA ALA A 235 4.80 12.69 9.92
C ALA A 235 3.36 13.22 10.03
N GLY A 236 2.41 12.40 10.51
CA GLY A 236 1.06 12.85 10.85
C GLY A 236 -0.08 12.15 10.11
N THR A 237 0.18 11.02 9.43
CA THR A 237 -0.92 10.18 8.92
C THR A 237 -1.43 9.22 9.98
N SER A 238 -2.75 9.04 10.05
CA SER A 238 -3.34 8.04 10.97
C SER A 238 -3.16 6.61 10.47
N ARG A 239 -2.96 6.44 9.16
CA ARG A 239 -2.95 5.13 8.49
C ARG A 239 -1.97 5.11 7.33
N VAL A 240 -1.39 3.95 7.06
CA VAL A 240 -0.53 3.70 5.91
C VAL A 240 -0.95 2.41 5.24
N ALA A 241 -1.33 2.47 3.96
CA ALA A 241 -1.51 1.29 3.13
C ALA A 241 -0.20 0.95 2.42
N VAL A 242 0.17 -0.34 2.38
CA VAL A 242 1.43 -0.79 1.79
C VAL A 242 1.24 -2.11 1.04
N THR A 243 2.05 -2.33 0.00
CA THR A 243 2.22 -3.63 -0.66
C THR A 243 3.43 -4.38 -0.08
N LEU A 244 3.20 -5.54 0.54
CA LEU A 244 4.23 -6.39 1.15
C LEU A 244 5.22 -6.98 0.14
N TRP A 245 4.78 -7.23 -1.09
CA TRP A 245 5.61 -7.65 -2.22
C TRP A 245 5.10 -7.00 -3.50
N SER A 246 5.92 -7.07 -4.54
CA SER A 246 5.58 -6.56 -5.87
C SER A 246 4.47 -7.39 -6.50
N VAL A 247 3.39 -6.75 -6.93
CA VAL A 247 2.26 -7.40 -7.62
C VAL A 247 2.07 -6.83 -9.02
N ASP A 248 1.27 -7.50 -9.84
CA ASP A 248 0.86 -7.00 -11.15
C ASP A 248 0.24 -5.58 -11.05
N LEU A 249 0.65 -4.67 -11.94
CA LEU A 249 0.23 -3.27 -11.93
C LEU A 249 -1.30 -3.12 -11.86
N TYR A 250 -2.04 -3.90 -12.63
CA TYR A 250 -3.50 -3.80 -12.68
C TYR A 250 -4.15 -4.34 -11.39
N SER A 251 -3.53 -5.33 -10.75
CA SER A 251 -3.94 -5.82 -9.43
C SER A 251 -3.75 -4.74 -8.34
N ALA A 252 -2.58 -4.10 -8.30
CA ALA A 252 -2.32 -2.98 -7.38
C ALA A 252 -3.31 -1.83 -7.61
N LYS A 253 -3.67 -1.60 -8.89
CA LYS A 253 -4.69 -0.65 -9.28
C LYS A 253 -6.07 -1.01 -8.74
N ASP A 254 -6.53 -2.23 -8.96
CA ASP A 254 -7.86 -2.66 -8.50
C ASP A 254 -7.99 -2.48 -6.99
N LEU A 255 -6.94 -2.82 -6.23
CA LEU A 255 -6.88 -2.63 -4.78
C LEU A 255 -6.93 -1.15 -4.38
N SER A 256 -6.03 -0.32 -4.92
CA SER A 256 -5.93 1.09 -4.55
C SER A 256 -7.19 1.86 -4.94
N VAL A 257 -7.64 1.74 -6.20
CA VAL A 257 -8.83 2.43 -6.69
C VAL A 257 -10.08 1.89 -5.99
N GLY A 258 -10.18 0.58 -5.78
CA GLY A 258 -11.29 -0.03 -5.06
C GLY A 258 -11.40 0.47 -3.63
N LEU A 259 -10.28 0.56 -2.90
CA LEU A 259 -10.23 1.12 -1.56
C LEU A 259 -10.81 2.54 -1.52
N PHE A 260 -10.26 3.45 -2.33
CA PHE A 260 -10.73 4.84 -2.35
C PHE A 260 -12.17 4.99 -2.86
N THR A 261 -12.62 4.10 -3.76
CA THR A 261 -14.02 4.07 -4.22
C THR A 261 -14.97 3.73 -3.09
N HIS A 262 -14.63 2.73 -2.28
CA HIS A 262 -15.43 2.35 -1.11
C HIS A 262 -15.45 3.45 -0.05
N LEU A 263 -14.29 4.06 0.25
CA LEU A 263 -14.19 5.19 1.19
C LEU A 263 -15.01 6.42 0.72
N LYS A 264 -15.07 6.66 -0.59
CA LYS A 264 -15.86 7.76 -1.16
C LYS A 264 -17.36 7.47 -1.14
N ALA A 265 -17.74 6.23 -1.43
CA ALA A 265 -19.15 5.83 -1.52
C ALA A 265 -19.84 5.79 -0.14
N ASN A 266 -19.08 5.52 0.92
CA ASN A 266 -19.62 5.47 2.27
C ASN A 266 -18.69 6.18 3.26
N HIS A 267 -19.03 7.44 3.57
CA HIS A 267 -18.24 8.28 4.47
C HIS A 267 -18.17 7.74 5.91
N HIS A 268 -19.03 6.81 6.29
CA HIS A 268 -19.04 6.13 7.59
C HIS A 268 -18.42 4.73 7.53
N GLN A 269 -17.92 4.28 6.38
CA GLN A 269 -17.32 2.97 6.27
C GLN A 269 -15.87 3.00 6.77
N ASN A 270 -15.61 2.13 7.73
CA ASN A 270 -14.30 1.90 8.32
C ASN A 270 -13.28 1.43 7.26
N MET A 271 -12.04 1.92 7.36
CA MET A 271 -10.95 1.65 6.41
C MET A 271 -10.72 0.15 6.17
N ALA A 272 -10.71 -0.65 7.25
CA ALA A 272 -10.49 -2.09 7.17
C ALA A 272 -11.61 -2.80 6.39
N HIS A 273 -12.86 -2.33 6.51
CA HIS A 273 -13.98 -2.86 5.74
C HIS A 273 -13.90 -2.44 4.27
N ALA A 274 -13.54 -1.19 3.98
CA ALA A 274 -13.37 -0.72 2.61
C ALA A 274 -12.30 -1.56 1.87
N LEU A 275 -11.20 -1.90 2.55
CA LEU A 275 -10.18 -2.80 1.99
C LEU A 275 -10.67 -4.23 1.86
N ARG A 276 -11.40 -4.75 2.85
CA ARG A 276 -11.99 -6.10 2.79
C ARG A 276 -12.91 -6.25 1.59
N GLU A 277 -13.80 -5.30 1.35
CA GLU A 277 -14.77 -5.36 0.24
C GLU A 277 -14.10 -5.51 -1.13
N ILE A 278 -13.05 -4.73 -1.41
CA ILE A 278 -12.32 -4.88 -2.69
C ILE A 278 -11.60 -6.23 -2.77
N LYS A 279 -11.00 -6.72 -1.67
CA LYS A 279 -10.36 -8.05 -1.63
C LYS A 279 -11.37 -9.18 -1.85
N LEU A 280 -12.56 -9.11 -1.25
CA LEU A 280 -13.63 -10.08 -1.47
C LEU A 280 -14.10 -10.07 -2.93
N LYS A 281 -14.22 -8.90 -3.56
CA LYS A 281 -14.51 -8.82 -5.00
C LYS A 281 -13.43 -9.50 -5.84
N MET A 282 -12.15 -9.35 -5.49
CA MET A 282 -11.05 -10.05 -6.17
C MET A 282 -11.12 -11.56 -5.97
N ILE A 283 -11.30 -12.04 -4.72
CA ILE A 283 -11.45 -13.47 -4.38
C ILE A 283 -12.61 -14.10 -5.15
N GLN A 284 -13.74 -13.41 -5.27
CA GLN A 284 -14.92 -13.86 -6.01
C GLN A 284 -14.74 -13.82 -7.56
N GLY A 285 -13.58 -13.37 -8.05
CA GLY A 285 -13.30 -13.22 -9.48
C GLY A 285 -14.13 -12.11 -10.16
N LYS A 286 -14.66 -11.16 -9.38
CA LYS A 286 -15.48 -10.02 -9.84
C LYS A 286 -14.67 -8.74 -10.04
N ALA A 287 -13.35 -8.79 -9.85
CA ALA A 287 -12.42 -7.71 -10.19
C ALA A 287 -12.10 -7.69 -11.69
N SER A 288 -11.14 -6.85 -12.12
CA SER A 288 -10.86 -6.65 -13.55
C SER A 288 -10.43 -7.93 -14.29
N ARG A 289 -9.83 -8.90 -13.58
CA ARG A 289 -9.45 -10.21 -14.15
C ARG A 289 -9.69 -11.34 -13.14
N ARG A 290 -10.18 -12.49 -13.62
CA ARG A 290 -10.45 -13.67 -12.79
C ARG A 290 -9.20 -14.23 -12.10
N GLN A 291 -8.02 -14.11 -12.72
CA GLN A 291 -6.75 -14.55 -12.14
C GLN A 291 -6.38 -13.81 -10.84
N TYR A 292 -6.94 -12.62 -10.61
CA TYR A 292 -6.72 -11.85 -9.39
C TYR A 292 -7.41 -12.44 -8.15
N ALA A 293 -8.16 -13.53 -8.28
CA ALA A 293 -8.62 -14.32 -7.15
C ALA A 293 -7.46 -14.99 -6.37
N ASN A 294 -6.30 -15.20 -7.00
CA ASN A 294 -5.14 -15.78 -6.33
C ASN A 294 -4.62 -14.81 -5.23
N PRO A 295 -4.36 -15.29 -3.99
CA PRO A 295 -3.81 -14.49 -2.89
C PRO A 295 -2.57 -13.67 -3.23
N TYR A 296 -1.74 -14.13 -4.16
CA TYR A 296 -0.58 -13.38 -4.64
C TYR A 296 -0.93 -11.93 -5.02
N HIS A 297 -2.13 -11.71 -5.57
CA HIS A 297 -2.58 -10.42 -6.10
C HIS A 297 -3.18 -9.50 -5.03
N TRP A 298 -4.01 -10.01 -4.14
CA TRP A 298 -4.78 -9.20 -3.18
C TRP A 298 -4.21 -9.22 -1.76
N ALA A 299 -3.49 -10.28 -1.37
CA ALA A 299 -2.99 -10.46 -0.01
C ALA A 299 -1.81 -9.55 0.30
N ALA A 300 -1.09 -9.11 -0.74
CA ALA A 300 0.06 -8.21 -0.62
C ALA A 300 -0.31 -6.85 -0.01
N PHE A 301 -1.53 -6.36 -0.28
CA PHE A 301 -1.93 -5.02 0.10
C PHE A 301 -2.52 -5.02 1.51
N VAL A 302 -1.87 -4.34 2.45
CA VAL A 302 -2.29 -4.28 3.86
C VAL A 302 -2.36 -2.84 4.34
N VAL A 303 -3.13 -2.59 5.40
CA VAL A 303 -3.23 -1.27 6.04
C VAL A 303 -2.70 -1.37 7.46
N TYR A 304 -1.79 -0.46 7.79
CA TYR A 304 -1.32 -0.22 9.15
C TYR A 304 -2.03 1.01 9.72
N GLY A 305 -2.44 0.95 10.98
CA GLY A 305 -3.11 2.03 11.70
C GLY A 305 -4.52 1.64 12.16
N ASP A 306 -5.31 2.63 12.56
CA ASP A 306 -6.68 2.35 12.99
C ASP A 306 -7.52 1.88 11.79
N GLY A 307 -8.14 0.70 11.92
CA GLY A 307 -9.00 0.12 10.89
C GLY A 307 -10.40 0.73 10.86
N GLN A 308 -10.78 1.48 11.91
CA GLN A 308 -12.04 2.21 12.02
C GLN A 308 -12.02 3.51 11.21
#